data_AF-A0A8T0JBI1-F1
#
_entry.id   AF-A0A8T0JBI1-F1
#
_cell.length_a   1.000
_cell.length_b   1.000
_cell.length_c   1.000
_cell.angle_alpha   90.00
_cell.angle_beta   90.00
_cell.angle_gamma   90.00
#
_symmetry.space_group_name_H-M   'P 1'
#
loop_
_entity.id
_entity.type
_entity.pdbx_description
1 polymer ?
#
loop_
_entity_poly.entity_id
_entity_poly.type
_entity_poly.pdbx_seq_one_letter_code
_entity_poly.pdbx_strand_id
1 'polypeptide(L)'
;MSFSVIVPQMNKRSTKGNIFHDIFWLMEVYSGLQFQYELFFNCNEVTGDSLSGSTRERSRPDTLITASGCTFLVGEDKLSSLTAALEDLRTKIRPLSSMFYGDLACILVYVAAGTNFQWVCIDKSGDIKKAGNCLSLSSTVGRSQFLLSVGYAYQLIMKMALSVPFVLGRRAMFTRENQGDREIAFYPGYVRKSIKNFQRFCDAWGTNIDLILRAYELGETCRFLPRICLIGDTAIHHNSYRVDIRPIGYSPVLGTEQDTRMLAQNVCEALSVLHEAGLVHRDIRLQNILQVSKEQFMLIDLETVAASPFRVPPGFKWFKEWSDATLEGAVYTPLSDMYQLGILLERRMRWESPAAKDFIRRLKTKQCSAAMALDDPWISNP
;
A
#
# COMPACT_ATOMS: atom_id res chain seq x y z
N MET A 1 -30.74 -24.68 31.66
CA MET A 1 -30.14 -23.48 31.04
C MET A 1 -29.74 -23.85 29.62
N SER A 2 -30.49 -23.39 28.64
CA SER A 2 -30.21 -23.57 27.22
C SER A 2 -29.10 -22.59 26.81
N PHE A 3 -27.92 -23.11 26.47
CA PHE A 3 -26.86 -22.31 25.87
C PHE A 3 -27.18 -22.08 24.39
N SER A 4 -27.71 -20.90 24.07
CA SER A 4 -27.75 -20.38 22.71
C SER A 4 -26.33 -19.94 22.32
N VAL A 5 -25.67 -20.76 21.49
CA VAL A 5 -24.44 -20.36 20.80
C VAL A 5 -24.81 -19.26 19.81
N ILE A 6 -24.43 -18.02 20.13
CA ILE A 6 -24.50 -16.90 19.20
C ILE A 6 -23.49 -17.21 18.09
N VAL A 7 -23.98 -17.58 16.90
CA VAL A 7 -23.16 -17.74 15.69
C VAL A 7 -22.83 -16.35 15.16
N PRO A 8 -21.58 -15.88 15.18
CA PRO A 8 -21.23 -14.60 14.57
C PRO A 8 -21.29 -14.72 13.05
N GLN A 9 -21.92 -13.75 12.38
CA GLN A 9 -21.90 -13.65 10.93
C GLN A 9 -20.47 -13.34 10.46
N MET A 10 -19.81 -14.34 9.87
CA MET A 10 -18.52 -14.18 9.16
C MET A 10 -18.77 -13.89 7.68
N ASN A 11 -18.01 -12.94 7.12
CA ASN A 11 -17.98 -12.65 5.68
C ASN A 11 -17.38 -13.85 4.92
N LYS A 12 -18.27 -14.68 4.34
CA LYS A 12 -17.91 -15.86 3.55
C LYS A 12 -17.38 -15.44 2.18
N ARG A 13 -16.07 -15.54 1.95
CA ARG A 13 -15.51 -15.77 0.62
C ARG A 13 -14.93 -17.18 0.56
N SER A 14 -15.73 -18.13 0.06
CA SER A 14 -15.34 -19.47 -0.43
C SER A 14 -14.04 -20.09 0.12
N THR A 15 -14.05 -20.57 1.37
CA THR A 15 -12.95 -21.29 2.02
C THR A 15 -13.16 -22.82 2.13
N LYS A 16 -14.24 -23.37 1.53
CA LYS A 16 -14.55 -24.80 1.64
C LYS A 16 -13.43 -25.65 1.01
N GLY A 17 -12.75 -26.47 1.82
CA GLY A 17 -11.78 -27.47 1.38
C GLY A 17 -10.31 -27.17 1.67
N ASN A 18 -9.97 -26.12 2.42
CA ASN A 18 -8.59 -25.85 2.83
C ASN A 18 -8.33 -26.31 4.27
N ILE A 19 -7.34 -27.19 4.46
CA ILE A 19 -7.00 -27.78 5.78
C ILE A 19 -6.57 -26.76 6.83
N PHE A 20 -5.97 -25.63 6.43
CA PHE A 20 -5.66 -24.53 7.35
C PHE A 20 -6.91 -23.89 7.92
N HIS A 21 -7.95 -23.73 7.09
CA HIS A 21 -9.24 -23.19 7.55
C HIS A 21 -9.85 -24.09 8.63
N ASP A 22 -9.92 -25.39 8.35
CA ASP A 22 -10.55 -26.35 9.25
C ASP A 22 -9.80 -26.44 10.59
N ILE A 23 -8.46 -26.48 10.55
CA ILE A 23 -7.65 -26.53 11.77
C ILE A 23 -7.74 -25.21 12.55
N PHE A 24 -7.67 -24.06 11.89
CA PHE A 24 -7.75 -22.76 12.59
C PHE A 24 -9.12 -22.59 13.22
N TRP A 25 -10.19 -22.98 12.53
CA TRP A 25 -11.54 -22.99 13.08
C TRP A 25 -11.66 -23.90 14.30
N LEU A 26 -11.11 -25.12 14.24
CA LEU A 26 -11.06 -26.01 15.41
C LEU A 26 -10.28 -25.36 16.56
N MET A 27 -9.14 -24.74 16.28
CA MET A 27 -8.36 -24.04 17.30
C MET A 27 -9.18 -22.93 17.96
N GLU A 28 -9.92 -22.11 17.21
CA GLU A 28 -10.78 -21.07 17.77
C GLU A 28 -11.88 -21.64 18.67
N VAL A 29 -12.58 -22.66 18.21
CA VAL A 29 -13.70 -23.29 18.93
C VAL A 29 -13.23 -23.92 20.24
N TYR A 30 -12.10 -24.64 20.22
CA TYR A 30 -11.65 -25.42 21.39
C TYR A 30 -10.72 -24.66 22.32
N SER A 31 -9.96 -23.68 21.83
CA SER A 31 -9.06 -22.88 22.69
C SER A 31 -9.73 -21.65 23.29
N GLY A 32 -10.88 -21.22 22.75
CA GLY A 32 -11.51 -19.95 23.11
C GLY A 32 -10.74 -18.72 22.65
N LEU A 33 -9.63 -18.89 21.93
CA LEU A 33 -8.84 -17.81 21.35
C LEU A 33 -9.54 -17.30 20.09
N GLN A 34 -10.18 -16.14 20.18
CA GLN A 34 -10.76 -15.47 19.02
C GLN A 34 -9.69 -14.62 18.33
N PHE A 35 -9.36 -14.95 17.09
CA PHE A 35 -8.40 -14.22 16.29
C PHE A 35 -9.04 -13.80 14.97
N GLN A 36 -9.16 -12.50 14.72
CA GLN A 36 -9.71 -12.02 13.44
C GLN A 36 -8.63 -12.09 12.35
N TYR A 37 -8.77 -13.04 11.44
CA TYR A 37 -7.93 -13.17 10.26
C TYR A 37 -8.76 -13.37 9.00
N GLU A 38 -8.17 -13.03 7.86
CA GLU A 38 -8.65 -13.40 6.54
C GLU A 38 -7.72 -14.46 5.97
N LEU A 39 -8.27 -15.61 5.61
CA LEU A 39 -7.58 -16.67 4.88
C LEU A 39 -8.04 -16.61 3.42
N PHE A 40 -7.08 -16.40 2.53
CA PHE A 40 -7.28 -16.51 1.09
C PHE A 40 -6.61 -17.80 0.59
N PHE A 41 -7.35 -18.54 -0.23
CA PHE A 41 -6.87 -19.73 -0.92
C PHE A 41 -7.24 -19.66 -2.39
N ASN A 42 -6.26 -19.77 -3.28
CA ASN A 42 -6.46 -19.75 -4.72
C ASN A 42 -6.68 -21.18 -5.24
N CYS A 43 -7.94 -21.59 -5.38
CA CYS A 43 -8.27 -22.90 -5.94
C CYS A 43 -8.19 -22.96 -7.48
N ASN A 44 -7.89 -21.83 -8.15
CA ASN A 44 -8.12 -21.65 -9.58
C ASN A 44 -6.87 -21.79 -10.47
N GLU A 45 -5.71 -22.20 -9.96
CA GLU A 45 -4.66 -22.75 -10.83
C GLU A 45 -5.05 -24.17 -11.27
N VAL A 46 -6.12 -24.26 -12.05
CA VAL A 46 -6.41 -25.45 -12.85
C VAL A 46 -5.35 -25.49 -13.95
N THR A 47 -4.46 -26.46 -13.81
CA THR A 47 -3.78 -27.18 -14.90
C THR A 47 -4.26 -26.81 -16.30
N GLY A 48 -3.47 -26.04 -17.06
CA GLY A 48 -3.69 -25.85 -18.49
C GLY A 48 -3.24 -24.48 -19.01
N ASP A 49 -2.60 -24.51 -20.18
CA ASP A 49 -2.18 -23.39 -21.03
C ASP A 49 -3.33 -22.43 -21.43
N SER A 50 -3.97 -21.80 -20.46
CA SER A 50 -4.91 -20.72 -20.66
C SER A 50 -4.15 -19.39 -20.55
N LEU A 51 -3.79 -18.86 -21.71
CA LEU A 51 -3.15 -17.55 -21.92
C LEU A 51 -4.07 -16.35 -21.62
N SER A 52 -5.21 -16.56 -20.95
CA SER A 52 -6.20 -15.51 -20.66
C SER A 52 -6.16 -14.96 -19.24
N GLY A 53 -5.43 -15.61 -18.31
CA GLY A 53 -5.09 -15.00 -17.04
C GLY A 53 -3.97 -13.99 -17.26
N SER A 54 -4.17 -12.73 -16.85
CA SER A 54 -3.07 -11.76 -16.91
C SER A 54 -1.84 -12.37 -16.23
N THR A 55 -0.66 -12.28 -16.83
CA THR A 55 0.60 -12.91 -16.38
C THR A 55 0.95 -12.63 -14.91
N ARG A 56 0.25 -11.69 -14.26
CA ARG A 56 0.42 -11.19 -12.89
C ARG A 56 -0.61 -11.71 -11.88
N GLU A 57 -1.70 -12.34 -12.32
CA GLU A 57 -2.50 -13.16 -11.39
C GLU A 57 -1.75 -14.44 -11.01
N ARG A 58 -0.86 -14.90 -11.89
CA ARG A 58 0.11 -15.99 -11.62
C ARG A 58 1.22 -15.61 -10.63
N SER A 59 1.41 -14.32 -10.32
CA SER A 59 2.41 -13.89 -9.33
C SER A 59 1.86 -13.83 -7.90
N ARG A 60 0.60 -14.21 -7.68
CA ARG A 60 0.00 -14.32 -6.34
C ARG A 60 0.28 -15.71 -5.76
N PRO A 61 0.69 -15.83 -4.49
CA PRO A 61 0.79 -17.12 -3.82
C PRO A 61 -0.56 -17.82 -3.64
N ASP A 62 -0.53 -19.15 -3.53
CA ASP A 62 -1.72 -19.99 -3.42
C ASP A 62 -2.48 -19.77 -2.12
N THR A 63 -1.75 -19.60 -1.02
CA THR A 63 -2.32 -19.33 0.30
C THR A 63 -1.78 -18.03 0.87
N LEU A 64 -2.67 -17.22 1.43
CA LEU A 64 -2.32 -16.03 2.20
C LEU A 64 -3.17 -15.98 3.47
N ILE A 65 -2.52 -15.73 4.61
CA ILE A 65 -3.21 -15.38 5.86
C ILE A 65 -2.85 -13.96 6.21
N THR A 66 -3.87 -13.14 6.42
CA THR A 66 -3.72 -11.74 6.75
C THR A 66 -4.53 -11.41 8.00
N ALA A 67 -4.04 -10.47 8.80
CA ALA A 67 -4.73 -9.95 9.97
C ALA A 67 -4.24 -8.52 10.23
N SER A 68 -5.06 -7.65 10.82
CA SER A 68 -4.64 -6.28 11.20
C SER A 68 -3.94 -5.49 10.07
N GLY A 69 -4.34 -5.70 8.82
CA GLY A 69 -3.73 -5.06 7.64
C GLY A 69 -2.31 -5.55 7.29
N CYS A 70 -1.86 -6.69 7.79
CA CYS A 70 -0.57 -7.31 7.49
C CYS A 70 -0.75 -8.74 6.96
N THR A 71 0.23 -9.24 6.21
CA THR A 71 0.34 -10.64 5.79
C THR A 71 1.24 -11.40 6.77
N PHE A 72 0.80 -12.54 7.28
CA PHE A 72 1.55 -13.34 8.27
C PHE A 72 1.94 -14.73 7.78
N LEU A 73 1.17 -15.29 6.86
CA LEU A 73 1.49 -16.55 6.22
C LEU A 73 1.36 -16.43 4.71
N VAL A 74 2.35 -16.99 4.02
CA VAL A 74 2.33 -17.23 2.57
C VAL A 74 2.49 -18.73 2.32
N GLY A 75 1.80 -19.27 1.33
CA GLY A 75 1.92 -20.67 0.95
C GLY A 75 1.98 -20.84 -0.56
N GLU A 76 2.79 -21.79 -0.99
CA GLU A 76 2.94 -22.17 -2.39
C GLU A 76 2.87 -23.70 -2.51
N ASP A 77 2.09 -24.21 -3.46
CA ASP A 77 1.91 -25.63 -3.73
C ASP A 77 2.23 -25.94 -5.20
N LYS A 78 3.00 -27.00 -5.45
CA LYS A 78 3.35 -27.45 -6.80
C LYS A 78 3.20 -28.95 -6.95
N LEU A 79 2.68 -29.40 -8.09
CA LEU A 79 2.56 -30.84 -8.39
C LEU A 79 3.93 -31.54 -8.54
N SER A 80 4.98 -30.81 -8.91
CA SER A 80 6.27 -31.39 -9.34
C SER A 80 7.23 -31.68 -8.18
N SER A 81 7.67 -30.65 -7.44
CA SER A 81 8.64 -30.80 -6.35
C SER A 81 8.63 -29.60 -5.39
N LEU A 82 9.12 -29.82 -4.17
CA LEU A 82 9.31 -28.74 -3.19
C LEU A 82 10.33 -27.69 -3.66
N THR A 83 11.33 -28.09 -4.46
CA THR A 83 12.30 -27.17 -5.04
C THR A 83 11.61 -26.21 -6.01
N ALA A 84 10.72 -26.73 -6.88
CA ALA A 84 9.95 -25.90 -7.80
C ALA A 84 9.02 -24.94 -7.04
N ALA A 85 8.37 -25.39 -5.96
CA ALA A 85 7.58 -24.51 -5.10
C ALA A 85 8.42 -23.40 -4.44
N LEU A 86 9.63 -23.72 -3.97
CA LEU A 86 10.56 -22.74 -3.40
C LEU A 86 11.08 -21.75 -4.43
N GLU A 87 11.36 -22.20 -5.65
CA GLU A 87 11.79 -21.34 -6.75
C GLU A 87 10.68 -20.38 -7.15
N ASP A 88 9.45 -20.86 -7.30
CA ASP A 88 8.30 -20.00 -7.62
C ASP A 88 8.06 -18.96 -6.52
N LEU A 89 8.10 -19.40 -5.26
CA LEU A 89 8.02 -18.52 -4.09
C LEU A 89 9.10 -17.42 -4.11
N ARG A 90 10.35 -17.76 -4.47
CA ARG A 90 11.45 -16.77 -4.60
C ARG A 90 11.19 -15.74 -5.70
N THR A 91 10.45 -16.08 -6.75
CA THR A 91 10.07 -15.10 -7.77
C THR A 91 8.95 -14.16 -7.31
N LYS A 92 8.08 -14.64 -6.42
CA LYS A 92 6.90 -13.91 -5.91
C LYS A 92 7.21 -13.04 -4.69
N ILE A 93 8.24 -13.38 -3.92
CA ILE A 93 8.57 -12.70 -2.68
C ILE A 93 9.75 -11.75 -2.85
N ARG A 94 9.60 -10.56 -2.26
CA ARG A 94 10.61 -9.51 -2.18
C ARG A 94 11.02 -9.32 -0.71
N PRO A 95 12.13 -8.59 -0.43
CA PRO A 95 12.47 -8.20 0.94
C PRO A 95 11.25 -7.67 1.69
N LEU A 96 11.11 -8.06 2.96
CA LEU A 96 9.90 -7.77 3.72
C LEU A 96 9.75 -6.26 3.91
N SER A 97 8.73 -5.69 3.26
CA SER A 97 8.34 -4.29 3.46
C SER A 97 7.47 -4.15 4.71
N SER A 98 7.77 -3.15 5.54
CA SER A 98 6.93 -2.80 6.71
C SER A 98 5.50 -2.42 6.32
N MET A 99 5.26 -2.09 5.04
CA MET A 99 3.93 -1.89 4.48
C MET A 99 3.07 -3.16 4.53
N PHE A 100 3.63 -4.33 4.24
CA PHE A 100 2.86 -5.59 4.19
C PHE A 100 2.99 -6.41 5.46
N TYR A 101 4.11 -6.28 6.17
CA TYR A 101 4.49 -7.20 7.24
C TYR A 101 4.69 -6.51 8.60
N GLY A 102 4.64 -5.18 8.67
CA GLY A 102 5.06 -4.44 9.87
C GLY A 102 6.55 -4.64 10.19
N ASP A 103 6.94 -4.47 11.45
CA ASP A 103 8.35 -4.54 11.87
C ASP A 103 8.85 -5.97 12.18
N LEU A 104 8.09 -6.98 11.78
CA LEU A 104 8.39 -8.40 12.01
C LEU A 104 9.79 -8.78 11.50
N ALA A 105 10.52 -9.56 12.30
CA ALA A 105 11.84 -10.09 11.91
C ALA A 105 11.75 -11.13 10.79
N CYS A 106 10.65 -11.88 10.74
CA CYS A 106 10.36 -12.85 9.70
C CYS A 106 8.85 -13.10 9.59
N ILE A 107 8.44 -13.73 8.49
CA ILE A 107 7.10 -14.30 8.31
C ILE A 107 7.16 -15.81 8.17
N LEU A 108 6.05 -16.47 8.52
CA LEU A 108 5.90 -17.90 8.34
C LEU A 108 5.48 -18.20 6.91
N VAL A 109 6.10 -19.19 6.30
CA VAL A 109 5.79 -19.60 4.93
C VAL A 109 5.78 -21.11 4.84
N TYR A 110 4.98 -21.68 3.95
CA TYR A 110 5.10 -23.10 3.62
C TYR A 110 5.29 -23.31 2.12
N VAL A 111 5.92 -24.43 1.80
CA VAL A 111 5.93 -25.00 0.46
C VAL A 111 5.40 -26.43 0.52
N ALA A 112 4.58 -26.80 -0.45
CA ALA A 112 4.01 -28.13 -0.58
C ALA A 112 4.26 -28.68 -1.99
N ALA A 113 4.41 -30.01 -2.08
CA ALA A 113 4.43 -30.70 -3.35
C ALA A 113 3.98 -32.16 -3.22
N GLY A 114 2.87 -32.49 -3.88
CA GLY A 114 2.23 -33.80 -3.75
C GLY A 114 1.86 -34.07 -2.29
N THR A 115 2.46 -35.11 -1.70
CA THR A 115 2.27 -35.41 -0.27
C THR A 115 3.33 -34.81 0.64
N ASN A 116 4.26 -34.02 0.13
CA ASN A 116 5.34 -33.44 0.94
C ASN A 116 5.01 -32.01 1.34
N PHE A 117 5.34 -31.63 2.57
CA PHE A 117 5.09 -30.32 3.12
C PHE A 117 6.30 -29.85 3.93
N GLN A 118 6.70 -28.58 3.78
CA GLN A 118 7.82 -28.02 4.52
C GLN A 118 7.50 -26.58 4.96
N TRP A 119 7.65 -26.33 6.26
CA TRP A 119 7.68 -24.97 6.78
C TRP A 119 9.00 -24.29 6.44
N VAL A 120 8.93 -23.02 6.07
CA VAL A 120 10.07 -22.13 5.89
C VAL A 120 9.76 -20.78 6.54
N CYS A 121 10.78 -20.02 6.86
CA CYS A 121 10.63 -18.63 7.25
C CYS A 121 11.37 -17.73 6.26
N ILE A 122 10.85 -16.54 6.09
CA ILE A 122 11.49 -15.50 5.26
C ILE A 122 11.80 -14.35 6.19
N ASP A 123 13.07 -13.97 6.26
CA ASP A 123 13.50 -12.83 7.07
C ASP A 123 13.44 -11.51 6.29
N LYS A 124 13.85 -10.41 6.93
CA LYS A 124 13.77 -9.06 6.34
C LYS A 124 14.54 -8.89 5.02
N SER A 125 15.64 -9.63 4.80
CA SER A 125 16.38 -9.56 3.53
C SER A 125 15.67 -10.29 2.39
N GLY A 126 14.65 -11.09 2.71
CA GLY A 126 14.02 -12.01 1.76
C GLY A 126 14.70 -13.39 1.76
N ASP A 127 15.65 -13.65 2.67
CA ASP A 127 16.31 -14.95 2.74
C ASP A 127 15.36 -16.01 3.30
N ILE A 128 15.26 -17.12 2.57
CA ILE A 128 14.38 -18.24 2.91
C ILE A 128 15.18 -19.26 3.70
N LYS A 129 14.74 -19.57 4.92
CA LYS A 129 15.33 -20.58 5.81
C LYS A 129 14.34 -21.68 6.09
N LYS A 130 14.80 -22.94 6.04
CA LYS A 130 13.96 -24.08 6.43
C LYS A 130 13.62 -23.99 7.92
N ALA A 131 12.36 -24.25 8.25
CA ALA A 131 11.89 -24.33 9.62
C ALA A 131 11.38 -25.76 9.87
N GLY A 132 12.07 -26.51 10.73
CA GLY A 132 11.72 -27.90 11.02
C GLY A 132 11.93 -28.86 9.85
N ASN A 133 11.42 -30.08 10.00
CA ASN A 133 11.60 -31.17 9.04
C ASN A 133 10.55 -31.14 7.93
N CYS A 134 10.91 -31.68 6.76
CA CYS A 134 9.95 -31.99 5.71
C CYS A 134 9.01 -33.11 6.17
N LEU A 135 7.72 -32.87 6.06
CA LEU A 135 6.66 -33.79 6.48
C LEU A 135 6.10 -34.53 5.26
N SER A 136 5.85 -35.83 5.42
CA SER A 136 5.20 -36.64 4.38
C SER A 136 3.79 -37.03 4.80
N LEU A 137 2.79 -36.44 4.16
CA LEU A 137 1.36 -36.63 4.40
C LEU A 137 0.85 -38.00 3.92
N SER A 138 1.67 -38.76 3.20
CA SER A 138 1.39 -40.18 2.89
C SER A 138 1.44 -41.05 4.15
N SER A 139 2.24 -40.67 5.14
CA SER A 139 2.41 -41.41 6.39
C SER A 139 1.49 -40.89 7.51
N THR A 140 1.03 -41.79 8.38
CA THR A 140 0.23 -41.40 9.55
C THR A 140 1.00 -40.46 10.49
N VAL A 141 2.28 -40.75 10.73
CA VAL A 141 3.15 -39.93 11.58
C VAL A 141 3.29 -38.52 11.00
N GLY A 142 3.56 -38.41 9.69
CA GLY A 142 3.68 -37.11 9.02
C GLY A 142 2.39 -36.31 9.03
N ARG A 143 1.22 -36.96 8.88
CA ARG A 143 -0.09 -36.29 9.04
C ARG A 143 -0.30 -35.77 10.46
N SER A 144 0.01 -36.56 11.49
CA SER A 144 -0.09 -36.10 12.89
C SER A 144 0.84 -34.93 13.19
N GLN A 145 2.09 -34.99 12.71
CA GLN A 145 3.05 -33.89 12.85
C GLN A 145 2.59 -32.63 12.10
N PHE A 146 2.01 -32.80 10.91
CA PHE A 146 1.46 -31.69 10.14
C PHE A 146 0.35 -30.97 10.92
N LEU A 147 -0.66 -31.70 11.40
CA LEU A 147 -1.76 -31.13 12.18
C LEU A 147 -1.26 -30.35 13.40
N LEU A 148 -0.32 -30.93 14.15
CA LEU A 148 0.29 -30.29 15.30
C LEU A 148 1.04 -29.00 14.89
N SER A 149 1.82 -29.05 13.82
CA SER A 149 2.58 -27.91 13.33
C SER A 149 1.68 -26.75 12.85
N VAL A 150 0.51 -27.04 12.26
CA VAL A 150 -0.47 -26.03 11.87
C VAL A 150 -1.09 -25.38 13.11
N GLY A 151 -1.36 -26.14 14.18
CA GLY A 151 -1.79 -25.59 15.47
C GLY A 151 -0.76 -24.63 16.07
N TYR A 152 0.53 -24.96 16.02
CA TYR A 152 1.59 -24.04 16.44
C TYR A 152 1.70 -22.81 15.53
N ALA A 153 1.54 -22.98 14.21
CA ALA A 153 1.51 -21.88 13.26
C ALA A 153 0.39 -20.89 13.57
N TYR A 154 -0.82 -21.38 13.89
CA TYR A 154 -1.95 -20.55 14.33
C TYR A 154 -1.56 -19.68 15.54
N GLN A 155 -1.04 -20.30 16.60
CA GLN A 155 -0.65 -19.59 17.82
C GLN A 155 0.45 -18.56 17.56
N LEU A 156 1.42 -18.90 16.70
CA LEU A 156 2.50 -18.00 16.32
C LEU A 156 1.97 -16.80 15.53
N ILE A 157 1.15 -17.03 14.51
CA ILE A 157 0.53 -15.97 13.70
C ILE A 157 -0.30 -15.03 14.57
N MET A 158 -1.11 -15.57 15.49
CA MET A 158 -1.89 -14.77 16.42
C MET A 158 -0.99 -13.89 17.28
N LYS A 159 0.09 -14.44 17.86
CA LYS A 159 1.07 -13.65 18.64
C LYS A 159 1.76 -12.58 17.81
N MET A 160 2.15 -12.91 16.57
CA MET A 160 2.74 -11.96 15.63
C MET A 160 1.75 -10.81 15.35
N ALA A 161 0.50 -11.12 15.04
CA ALA A 161 -0.52 -10.13 14.75
C ALA A 161 -0.87 -9.22 15.92
N LEU A 162 -0.85 -9.74 17.15
CA LEU A 162 -1.02 -8.94 18.36
C LEU A 162 0.20 -8.07 18.68
N SER A 163 1.40 -8.46 18.24
CA SER A 163 2.64 -7.72 18.48
C SER A 163 2.90 -6.58 17.50
N VAL A 164 2.30 -6.64 16.31
CA VAL A 164 2.49 -5.62 15.26
C VAL A 164 1.62 -4.40 15.56
N PRO A 165 2.21 -3.20 15.74
CA PRO A 165 1.43 -1.99 15.98
C PRO A 165 0.50 -1.68 14.80
N PHE A 166 -0.72 -1.24 15.12
CA PHE A 166 -1.64 -0.71 14.12
C PHE A 166 -1.08 0.57 13.51
N VAL A 167 -1.06 0.65 12.19
CA VAL A 167 -0.67 1.85 11.45
C VAL A 167 -1.70 2.12 10.37
N LEU A 168 -2.21 3.35 10.36
CA LEU A 168 -3.20 3.77 9.38
C LEU A 168 -2.64 3.66 7.95
N GLY A 169 -3.48 3.25 7.01
CA GLY A 169 -3.09 3.11 5.61
C GLY A 169 -2.25 1.86 5.32
N ARG A 170 -1.79 1.10 6.32
CA ARG A 170 -1.17 -0.21 6.09
C ARG A 170 -2.16 -1.18 5.45
N ARG A 171 -1.72 -1.97 4.48
CA ARG A 171 -2.54 -2.96 3.76
C ARG A 171 -1.79 -4.25 3.61
N ALA A 172 -2.51 -5.36 3.67
CA ALA A 172 -1.96 -6.66 3.38
C ALA A 172 -1.66 -6.79 1.89
N MET A 173 -0.77 -7.72 1.56
CA MET A 173 -0.39 -7.97 0.18
C MET A 173 -1.58 -8.52 -0.62
N PHE A 174 -1.72 -8.08 -1.88
CA PHE A 174 -2.82 -8.43 -2.80
C PHE A 174 -4.22 -7.96 -2.37
N THR A 175 -4.31 -7.08 -1.36
CA THR A 175 -5.54 -6.34 -1.08
C THR A 175 -5.88 -5.42 -2.26
N ARG A 176 -7.18 -5.28 -2.54
CA ARG A 176 -7.71 -4.32 -3.52
C ARG A 176 -8.70 -3.39 -2.84
N GLU A 177 -8.59 -2.11 -3.13
CA GLU A 177 -9.51 -1.07 -2.67
C GLU A 177 -10.24 -0.49 -3.87
N ASN A 178 -11.57 -0.42 -3.78
CA ASN A 178 -12.41 0.14 -4.82
C ASN A 178 -13.12 1.38 -4.29
N GLN A 179 -13.05 2.47 -5.05
CA GLN A 179 -13.75 3.72 -4.77
C GLN A 179 -14.40 4.25 -6.05
N GLY A 180 -15.60 3.76 -6.33
CA GLY A 180 -16.33 4.06 -7.57
C GLY A 180 -15.57 3.54 -8.78
N ASP A 181 -15.19 4.44 -9.68
CA ASP A 181 -14.44 4.11 -10.90
C ASP A 181 -12.92 3.94 -10.66
N ARG A 182 -12.45 4.14 -9.43
CA ARG A 182 -11.03 4.03 -9.06
C ARG A 182 -10.75 2.74 -8.30
N GLU A 183 -9.67 2.06 -8.66
CA GLU A 183 -9.17 0.87 -7.98
C GLU A 183 -7.70 1.05 -7.62
N ILE A 184 -7.33 0.60 -6.42
CA ILE A 184 -5.95 0.50 -5.96
C ILE A 184 -5.69 -0.96 -5.57
N ALA A 185 -4.69 -1.60 -6.18
CA ALA A 185 -4.30 -2.96 -5.88
C ALA A 185 -2.84 -3.02 -5.40
N PHE A 186 -2.61 -3.68 -4.27
CA PHE A 186 -1.31 -3.72 -3.60
C PHE A 186 -0.54 -4.99 -3.97
N TYR A 187 0.68 -4.85 -4.49
CA TYR A 187 1.53 -5.97 -4.93
C TYR A 187 2.90 -5.93 -4.23
N PRO A 188 3.66 -7.04 -4.22
CA PRO A 188 5.04 -7.04 -3.74
C PRO A 188 5.90 -5.97 -4.46
N GLY A 189 6.19 -4.87 -3.76
CA GLY A 189 7.09 -3.81 -4.22
C GLY A 189 6.46 -2.71 -5.08
N TYR A 190 5.18 -2.79 -5.42
CA TYR A 190 4.48 -1.73 -6.18
C TYR A 190 2.98 -1.69 -5.87
N VAL A 191 2.34 -0.58 -6.22
CA VAL A 191 0.87 -0.42 -6.19
C VAL A 191 0.39 -0.17 -7.60
N ARG A 192 -0.71 -0.84 -7.97
CA ARG A 192 -1.42 -0.57 -9.21
C ARG A 192 -2.59 0.36 -8.93
N LYS A 193 -2.65 1.49 -9.60
CA LYS A 193 -3.84 2.32 -9.68
C LYS A 193 -4.56 2.06 -11.00
N SER A 194 -5.88 2.15 -10.99
CA SER A 194 -6.70 2.07 -12.20
C SER A 194 -7.89 3.01 -12.11
N ILE A 195 -8.23 3.66 -13.21
CA ILE A 195 -9.36 4.57 -13.33
C ILE A 195 -10.18 4.15 -14.55
N LYS A 196 -11.41 3.70 -14.30
CA LYS A 196 -12.40 3.42 -15.34
C LYS A 196 -13.00 4.74 -15.85
N ASN A 197 -13.54 4.73 -17.05
CA ASN A 197 -14.13 5.91 -17.68
C ASN A 197 -13.16 7.11 -17.70
N PHE A 198 -11.89 6.86 -18.05
CA PHE A 198 -10.79 7.79 -17.86
C PHE A 198 -11.04 9.15 -18.53
N GLN A 199 -11.64 9.19 -19.72
CA GLN A 199 -12.00 10.45 -20.38
C GLN A 199 -12.91 11.31 -19.49
N ARG A 200 -13.95 10.71 -18.89
CA ARG A 200 -14.87 11.42 -17.99
C ARG A 200 -14.13 11.92 -16.74
N PHE A 201 -13.15 11.16 -16.25
CA PHE A 201 -12.30 11.58 -15.15
C PHE A 201 -11.45 12.79 -15.55
N CYS A 202 -10.80 12.76 -16.72
CA CYS A 202 -10.04 13.87 -17.28
C CYS A 202 -10.89 15.14 -17.42
N ASP A 203 -12.09 15.02 -18.00
CA ASP A 203 -13.00 16.15 -18.18
C ASP A 203 -13.44 16.74 -16.84
N ALA A 204 -13.77 15.89 -15.86
CA ALA A 204 -14.21 16.32 -14.54
C ALA A 204 -13.12 17.05 -13.75
N TRP A 205 -11.86 16.63 -13.91
CA TRP A 205 -10.73 17.18 -13.17
C TRP A 205 -9.86 18.14 -14.00
N GLY A 206 -10.18 18.40 -15.27
CA GLY A 206 -9.41 19.30 -16.12
C GLY A 206 -7.94 18.86 -16.24
N THR A 207 -7.72 17.57 -16.45
CA THR A 207 -6.39 16.95 -16.64
C THR A 207 -6.40 16.10 -17.91
N ASN A 208 -5.25 15.54 -18.30
CA ASN A 208 -5.13 14.63 -19.42
C ASN A 208 -3.93 13.68 -19.22
N ILE A 209 -3.81 12.67 -20.08
CA ILE A 209 -2.75 11.68 -19.98
C ILE A 209 -1.35 12.28 -20.11
N ASP A 210 -1.16 13.27 -20.97
CA ASP A 210 0.16 13.87 -21.20
C ASP A 210 0.66 14.60 -19.96
N LEU A 211 -0.21 15.32 -19.27
CA LEU A 211 0.13 15.98 -18.00
C LEU A 211 0.47 14.97 -16.90
N ILE A 212 -0.30 13.88 -16.83
CA ILE A 212 -0.07 12.81 -15.84
C ILE A 212 1.26 12.11 -16.11
N LEU A 213 1.56 11.74 -17.36
CA LEU A 213 2.82 11.11 -17.75
C LEU A 213 4.01 12.03 -17.47
N ARG A 214 3.92 13.31 -17.85
CA ARG A 214 4.96 14.31 -17.52
C ARG A 214 5.21 14.41 -16.02
N ALA A 215 4.17 14.34 -15.18
CA ALA A 215 4.35 14.36 -13.73
C ALA A 215 5.08 13.10 -13.21
N TYR A 216 4.79 11.93 -13.78
CA TYR A 216 5.48 10.69 -13.42
C TYR A 216 6.94 10.63 -13.92
N GLU A 217 7.24 11.20 -15.07
CA GLU A 217 8.61 11.32 -15.59
C GLU A 217 9.52 12.07 -14.60
N LEU A 218 9.00 13.12 -13.94
CA LEU A 218 9.71 13.85 -12.89
C LEU A 218 10.03 12.97 -11.67
N GLY A 219 9.24 11.93 -11.41
CA GLY A 219 9.52 10.98 -10.33
C GLY A 219 10.81 10.20 -10.53
N GLU A 220 11.28 10.01 -11.77
CA GLU A 220 12.52 9.30 -12.06
C GLU A 220 13.75 10.01 -11.46
N THR A 221 13.72 11.35 -11.43
CA THR A 221 14.78 12.19 -10.86
C THR A 221 14.45 12.69 -9.45
N CYS A 222 13.18 12.87 -9.10
CA CYS A 222 12.75 13.32 -7.77
C CYS A 222 12.27 12.15 -6.90
N ARG A 223 13.04 11.80 -5.86
CA ARG A 223 12.70 10.70 -4.93
C ARG A 223 11.45 10.95 -4.06
N PHE A 224 10.93 12.17 -4.04
CA PHE A 224 9.75 12.56 -3.26
C PHE A 224 8.45 12.51 -4.08
N LEU A 225 8.55 12.06 -5.34
CA LEU A 225 7.44 11.73 -6.23
C LEU A 225 7.47 10.23 -6.57
N PRO A 226 6.31 9.61 -6.90
CA PRO A 226 6.25 8.22 -7.32
C PRO A 226 6.86 8.01 -8.71
N ARG A 227 7.47 6.85 -8.89
CA ARG A 227 8.04 6.35 -10.15
C ARG A 227 7.18 5.27 -10.76
N ILE A 228 7.17 5.20 -12.08
CA ILE A 228 6.52 4.10 -12.80
C ILE A 228 7.43 2.87 -12.78
N CYS A 229 6.87 1.70 -12.50
CA CYS A 229 7.66 0.46 -12.41
C CYS A 229 7.92 -0.19 -13.78
N LEU A 230 6.91 -0.14 -14.65
CA LEU A 230 6.88 -0.89 -15.91
C LEU A 230 6.41 0.05 -17.02
N ILE A 231 7.36 0.52 -17.81
CA ILE A 231 7.13 1.37 -18.98
C ILE A 231 6.35 0.51 -20.00
N GLY A 232 5.08 0.85 -20.23
CA GLY A 232 4.16 0.11 -21.11
C GLY A 232 2.86 -0.36 -20.45
N ASP A 233 2.80 -0.43 -19.11
CA ASP A 233 1.53 -0.70 -18.39
C ASP A 233 0.77 0.56 -18.00
N THR A 234 1.38 1.72 -18.21
CA THR A 234 0.65 2.99 -18.33
C THR A 234 -0.16 2.95 -19.62
N ALA A 235 -1.22 2.17 -19.60
CA ALA A 235 -2.04 1.87 -20.75
C ALA A 235 -3.41 2.50 -20.56
N ILE A 236 -3.83 3.30 -21.54
CA ILE A 236 -5.25 3.57 -21.75
C ILE A 236 -5.77 2.43 -22.61
N HIS A 237 -6.57 1.55 -22.03
CA HIS A 237 -7.21 0.47 -22.76
C HIS A 237 -8.72 0.53 -22.53
N HIS A 238 -9.50 0.59 -23.62
CA HIS A 238 -10.96 0.68 -23.55
C HIS A 238 -11.46 1.77 -22.58
N ASN A 239 -10.87 2.98 -22.64
CA ASN A 239 -11.19 4.10 -21.75
C ASN A 239 -10.92 3.81 -20.25
N SER A 240 -9.98 2.90 -19.96
CA SER A 240 -9.46 2.68 -18.60
C SER A 240 -7.99 3.05 -18.56
N TYR A 241 -7.64 3.92 -17.63
CA TYR A 241 -6.25 4.21 -17.27
C TYR A 241 -5.77 3.22 -16.22
N ARG A 242 -4.49 2.87 -16.29
CA ARG A 242 -3.79 2.03 -15.30
C ARG A 242 -2.36 2.53 -15.15
N VAL A 243 -1.80 2.45 -13.94
CA VAL A 243 -0.38 2.72 -13.69
C VAL A 243 0.11 1.86 -12.53
N ASP A 244 1.34 1.35 -12.64
CA ASP A 244 2.04 0.64 -11.57
C ASP A 244 3.15 1.53 -11.00
N ILE A 245 3.04 1.90 -9.72
CA ILE A 245 3.89 2.91 -9.06
C ILE A 245 4.68 2.36 -7.87
N ARG A 246 5.85 2.95 -7.64
CA ARG A 246 6.75 2.70 -6.50
C ARG A 246 7.45 4.00 -6.06
N PRO A 247 8.07 4.05 -4.87
CA PRO A 247 8.00 3.08 -3.79
C PRO A 247 6.61 3.02 -3.16
N ILE A 248 6.37 1.96 -2.37
CA ILE A 248 5.14 1.82 -1.57
C ILE A 248 5.37 2.37 -0.17
N GLY A 249 4.32 2.88 0.46
CA GLY A 249 4.36 3.42 1.81
C GLY A 249 2.99 3.37 2.48
N TYR A 250 2.92 3.86 3.71
CA TYR A 250 1.69 3.92 4.52
C TYR A 250 1.40 5.36 4.95
N SER A 251 0.27 5.58 5.62
CA SER A 251 -0.10 6.93 6.06
C SER A 251 0.91 7.49 7.08
N PRO A 252 1.36 8.74 6.93
CA PRO A 252 2.32 9.36 7.83
C PRO A 252 1.90 9.30 9.30
N VAL A 253 2.85 8.96 10.17
CA VAL A 253 2.70 9.09 11.63
C VAL A 253 3.58 10.25 12.09
N LEU A 254 2.96 11.40 12.35
CA LEU A 254 3.67 12.62 12.78
C LEU A 254 3.63 12.70 14.30
N GLY A 255 4.74 12.37 14.96
CA GLY A 255 4.86 12.32 16.42
C GLY A 255 5.64 13.49 17.01
N THR A 256 6.36 14.25 16.18
CA THR A 256 7.22 15.36 16.61
C THR A 256 7.19 16.54 15.64
N GLU A 257 7.72 17.69 16.07
CA GLU A 257 7.99 18.82 15.19
C GLU A 257 8.99 18.43 14.08
N GLN A 258 9.98 17.59 14.39
CA GLN A 258 10.95 17.10 13.41
C GLN A 258 10.30 16.26 12.30
N ASP A 259 9.36 15.38 12.64
CA ASP A 259 8.62 14.60 11.63
C ASP A 259 7.82 15.53 10.70
N THR A 260 7.23 16.58 11.26
CA THR A 260 6.43 17.57 10.54
C THR A 260 7.32 18.43 9.63
N ARG A 261 8.49 18.85 10.11
CA ARG A 261 9.52 19.57 9.34
C ARG A 261 10.00 18.75 8.16
N MET A 262 10.34 17.48 8.40
CA MET A 262 10.80 16.57 7.34
C MET A 262 9.72 16.30 6.29
N LEU A 263 8.46 16.14 6.71
CA LEU A 263 7.34 16.06 5.78
C LEU A 263 7.22 17.35 4.94
N ALA A 264 7.27 18.52 5.58
CA ALA A 264 7.18 19.79 4.88
C ALA A 264 8.31 19.96 3.87
N GLN A 265 9.55 19.62 4.25
CA GLN A 265 10.73 19.66 3.38
C GLN A 265 10.54 18.75 2.17
N ASN A 266 10.24 17.45 2.37
CA ASN A 266 10.08 16.50 1.27
C ASN A 266 8.94 16.89 0.31
N VAL A 267 7.84 17.43 0.84
CA VAL A 267 6.73 17.93 0.00
C VAL A 267 7.14 19.19 -0.75
N CYS A 268 7.89 20.12 -0.15
CA CYS A 268 8.41 21.29 -0.87
C CYS A 268 9.38 20.90 -1.99
N GLU A 269 10.24 19.89 -1.78
CA GLU A 269 11.12 19.37 -2.84
C GLU A 269 10.31 18.75 -4.00
N ALA A 270 9.28 17.96 -3.69
CA ALA A 270 8.37 17.43 -4.70
C ALA A 270 7.63 18.53 -5.47
N LEU A 271 7.13 19.54 -4.76
CA LEU A 271 6.41 20.67 -5.34
C LEU A 271 7.31 21.56 -6.20
N SER A 272 8.56 21.83 -5.79
CA SER A 272 9.51 22.63 -6.60
C SER A 272 9.70 22.01 -7.98
N VAL A 273 9.91 20.70 -8.04
CA VAL A 273 10.08 19.97 -9.30
C VAL A 273 8.81 20.01 -10.16
N LEU A 274 7.63 19.84 -9.58
CA LEU A 274 6.36 19.97 -10.31
C LEU A 274 6.16 21.39 -10.84
N HIS A 275 6.42 22.40 -10.00
CA HIS A 275 6.19 23.81 -10.31
C HIS A 275 7.14 24.31 -11.40
N GLU A 276 8.42 23.91 -11.35
CA GLU A 276 9.42 24.19 -12.40
C GLU A 276 9.03 23.58 -13.76
N ALA A 277 8.38 22.41 -13.74
CA ALA A 277 7.84 21.77 -14.94
C ALA A 277 6.52 22.41 -15.46
N GLY A 278 6.02 23.46 -14.78
CA GLY A 278 4.78 24.13 -15.12
C GLY A 278 3.53 23.35 -14.73
N LEU A 279 3.62 22.49 -13.71
CA LEU A 279 2.51 21.67 -13.20
C LEU A 279 2.12 22.11 -11.79
N VAL A 280 0.84 21.95 -11.45
CA VAL A 280 0.31 22.09 -10.08
C VAL A 280 -0.29 20.77 -9.63
N HIS A 281 -0.10 20.41 -8.35
CA HIS A 281 -0.58 19.14 -7.79
C HIS A 281 -2.09 19.18 -7.49
N ARG A 282 -2.59 20.31 -6.96
CA ARG A 282 -4.01 20.61 -6.70
C ARG A 282 -4.68 19.90 -5.53
N ASP A 283 -4.22 18.73 -5.12
CA ASP A 283 -4.82 17.97 -4.00
C ASP A 283 -3.82 17.71 -2.86
N ILE A 284 -3.22 18.77 -2.31
CA ILE A 284 -2.27 18.68 -1.19
C ILE A 284 -3.01 18.40 0.12
N ARG A 285 -2.92 17.16 0.58
CA ARG A 285 -3.51 16.68 1.84
C ARG A 285 -2.77 15.45 2.36
N LEU A 286 -2.98 15.10 3.63
CA LEU A 286 -2.20 14.04 4.29
C LEU A 286 -2.44 12.66 3.66
N GLN A 287 -3.64 12.42 3.13
CA GLN A 287 -4.00 11.18 2.44
C GLN A 287 -3.23 10.99 1.12
N ASN A 288 -2.72 12.09 0.55
CA ASN A 288 -1.92 12.09 -0.68
C ASN A 288 -0.42 12.21 -0.37
N ILE A 289 -0.01 11.93 0.88
CA ILE A 289 1.39 11.84 1.29
C ILE A 289 1.58 10.46 1.91
N LEU A 290 2.63 9.74 1.51
CA LEU A 290 3.00 8.45 2.09
C LEU A 290 4.32 8.58 2.86
N GLN A 291 4.42 7.88 3.99
CA GLN A 291 5.70 7.61 4.64
C GLN A 291 6.30 6.34 4.03
N VAL A 292 7.44 6.48 3.37
CA VAL A 292 8.14 5.40 2.65
C VAL A 292 9.22 4.79 3.54
N SER A 293 9.84 5.60 4.39
CA SER A 293 10.80 5.18 5.42
C SER A 293 10.72 6.11 6.63
N LYS A 294 11.56 5.89 7.65
CA LYS A 294 11.66 6.80 8.79
C LYS A 294 12.08 8.21 8.39
N GLU A 295 12.81 8.35 7.28
CA GLU A 295 13.45 9.61 6.85
C GLU A 295 12.88 10.14 5.52
N GLN A 296 11.79 9.56 5.01
CA GLN A 296 11.29 9.92 3.69
C GLN A 296 9.77 9.86 3.61
N PHE A 297 9.21 11.00 3.24
CA PHE A 297 7.84 11.15 2.77
C PHE A 297 7.80 11.29 1.25
N MET A 298 6.67 10.95 0.64
CA MET A 298 6.47 11.03 -0.80
C MET A 298 5.07 11.60 -1.08
N LEU A 299 5.00 12.61 -1.94
CA LEU A 299 3.76 13.17 -2.46
C LEU A 299 3.23 12.27 -3.58
N ILE A 300 1.98 11.82 -3.48
CA ILE A 300 1.34 10.87 -4.40
C ILE A 300 0.03 11.44 -4.96
N ASP A 301 -0.62 10.69 -5.85
CA ASP A 301 -1.91 11.05 -6.48
C ASP A 301 -1.77 12.10 -7.60
N LEU A 302 -0.80 11.86 -8.49
CA LEU A 302 -0.50 12.69 -9.65
C LEU A 302 -1.57 12.64 -10.74
N GLU A 303 -2.59 11.79 -10.61
CA GLU A 303 -3.68 11.68 -11.57
C GLU A 303 -4.54 12.96 -11.67
N THR A 304 -4.40 13.88 -10.72
CA THR A 304 -5.12 15.16 -10.73
C THR A 304 -4.22 16.38 -10.94
N VAL A 305 -3.00 16.20 -11.43
CA VAL A 305 -2.16 17.34 -11.83
C VAL A 305 -2.82 18.15 -12.96
N ALA A 306 -2.47 19.43 -13.05
CA ALA A 306 -2.83 20.27 -14.19
C ALA A 306 -1.69 21.19 -14.61
N ALA A 307 -1.77 21.71 -15.83
CA ALA A 307 -0.91 22.79 -16.28
C ALA A 307 -1.13 24.05 -15.43
N SER A 308 -0.04 24.71 -15.07
CA SER A 308 -0.03 25.97 -14.35
C SER A 308 0.07 27.15 -15.33
N PRO A 309 -0.73 28.22 -15.16
CA PRO A 309 -1.84 28.34 -14.21
C PRO A 309 -3.06 27.52 -14.66
N PHE A 310 -3.81 26.96 -13.70
CA PHE A 310 -5.05 26.24 -13.99
C PHE A 310 -6.26 27.14 -13.74
N ARG A 311 -6.96 27.54 -14.80
CA ARG A 311 -8.22 28.27 -14.69
C ARG A 311 -9.36 27.29 -14.42
N VAL A 312 -10.05 27.46 -13.30
CA VAL A 312 -11.18 26.61 -12.88
C VAL A 312 -12.35 26.82 -13.85
N PRO A 313 -12.77 25.78 -14.60
CA PRO A 313 -13.89 25.92 -15.53
C PRO A 313 -15.24 26.00 -14.79
N PRO A 314 -16.28 26.56 -15.42
CA PRO A 314 -17.64 26.53 -14.87
C PRO A 314 -18.09 25.09 -14.59
N GLY A 315 -18.68 24.85 -13.41
CA GLY A 315 -19.15 23.52 -13.02
C GLY A 315 -18.07 22.56 -12.52
N PHE A 316 -16.81 23.00 -12.43
CA PHE A 316 -15.72 22.22 -11.82
C PHE A 316 -16.05 21.87 -10.36
N LYS A 317 -15.92 20.59 -10.00
CA LYS A 317 -16.10 20.15 -8.62
C LYS A 317 -14.82 20.41 -7.84
N TRP A 318 -14.88 21.33 -6.89
CA TRP A 318 -13.75 21.64 -6.04
C TRP A 318 -13.36 20.43 -5.19
N PHE A 319 -12.06 20.29 -4.93
CA PHE A 319 -11.60 19.37 -3.91
C PHE A 319 -12.13 19.83 -2.55
N LYS A 320 -12.47 18.89 -1.67
CA LYS A 320 -13.04 19.20 -0.35
C LYS A 320 -12.16 20.12 0.50
N GLU A 321 -10.85 20.08 0.28
CA GLU A 321 -9.87 20.87 1.02
C GLU A 321 -9.66 22.29 0.45
N TRP A 322 -10.25 22.59 -0.72
CA TRP A 322 -10.22 23.92 -1.27
C TRP A 322 -11.16 24.85 -0.50
N SER A 323 -10.72 26.08 -0.34
CA SER A 323 -11.51 27.21 0.13
C SER A 323 -11.38 28.37 -0.85
N ASP A 324 -12.19 29.42 -0.69
CA ASP A 324 -12.07 30.64 -1.53
C ASP A 324 -10.64 31.21 -1.50
N ALA A 325 -9.98 31.14 -0.34
CA ALA A 325 -8.60 31.57 -0.17
C ALA A 325 -7.58 30.70 -0.91
N THR A 326 -7.95 29.50 -1.37
CA THR A 326 -7.07 28.62 -2.16
C THR A 326 -6.85 29.16 -3.56
N LEU A 327 -7.83 29.86 -4.13
CA LEU A 327 -7.77 30.39 -5.49
C LEU A 327 -7.35 31.86 -5.50
N GLU A 328 -6.76 32.30 -6.61
CA GLU A 328 -6.60 33.72 -6.93
C GLU A 328 -7.66 34.06 -7.98
N GLY A 329 -8.81 34.54 -7.50
CA GLY A 329 -10.03 34.59 -8.31
C GLY A 329 -10.49 33.18 -8.67
N ALA A 330 -10.46 32.84 -9.97
CA ALA A 330 -10.82 31.51 -10.49
C ALA A 330 -9.59 30.71 -10.97
N VAL A 331 -8.40 31.04 -10.47
CA VAL A 331 -7.13 30.45 -10.93
C VAL A 331 -6.43 29.74 -9.78
N TYR A 332 -6.00 28.51 -10.04
CA TYR A 332 -5.12 27.74 -9.19
C TYR A 332 -3.67 27.86 -9.69
N THR A 333 -2.75 28.19 -8.79
CA THR A 333 -1.35 28.48 -9.11
C THR A 333 -0.41 27.62 -8.26
N PRO A 334 0.92 27.65 -8.50
CA PRO A 334 1.89 27.00 -7.63
C PRO A 334 1.76 27.47 -6.17
N LEU A 335 1.42 28.74 -5.97
CA LEU A 335 1.19 29.34 -4.64
C LEU A 335 -0.08 28.80 -3.97
N SER A 336 -1.06 28.31 -4.74
CA SER A 336 -2.21 27.57 -4.21
C SER A 336 -1.80 26.22 -3.60
N ASP A 337 -0.86 25.48 -4.20
CA ASP A 337 -0.31 24.24 -3.61
C ASP A 337 0.40 24.58 -2.28
N MET A 338 1.21 25.64 -2.26
CA MET A 338 1.91 26.09 -1.05
C MET A 338 0.95 26.52 0.05
N TYR A 339 -0.12 27.24 -0.30
CA TYR A 339 -1.19 27.59 0.64
C TYR A 339 -1.83 26.32 1.25
N GLN A 340 -2.14 25.32 0.43
CA GLN A 340 -2.72 24.06 0.88
C GLN A 340 -1.76 23.26 1.78
N LEU A 341 -0.45 23.28 1.50
CA LEU A 341 0.57 22.75 2.41
C LEU A 341 0.54 23.48 3.76
N GLY A 342 0.44 24.80 3.77
CA GLY A 342 0.27 25.58 5.01
C GLY A 342 -0.96 25.17 5.82
N ILE A 343 -2.10 24.97 5.16
CA ILE A 343 -3.34 24.48 5.81
C ILE A 343 -3.17 23.05 6.35
N LEU A 344 -2.50 22.17 5.60
CA LEU A 344 -2.19 20.82 6.06
C LEU A 344 -1.34 20.86 7.34
N LEU A 345 -0.24 21.63 7.33
CA LEU A 345 0.66 21.72 8.48
C LEU A 345 -0.03 22.30 9.70
N GLU A 346 -0.77 23.41 9.55
CA GLU A 346 -1.56 24.03 10.64
C GLU A 346 -2.54 23.04 11.31
N ARG A 347 -3.15 22.15 10.54
CA ARG A 347 -4.11 21.17 11.08
C ARG A 347 -3.46 19.96 11.75
N ARG A 348 -2.20 19.66 11.42
CA ARG A 348 -1.51 18.45 11.88
C ARG A 348 -0.47 18.73 12.95
N MET A 349 0.07 19.94 12.98
CA MET A 349 1.07 20.35 13.94
C MET A 349 0.42 20.59 15.30
N ARG A 350 0.84 19.82 16.30
CA ARG A 350 0.38 19.97 17.69
C ARG A 350 1.34 20.78 18.55
N TRP A 351 2.58 20.93 18.08
CA TRP A 351 3.68 21.58 18.78
C TRP A 351 4.29 22.57 17.80
N GLU A 352 4.03 23.85 18.02
CA GLU A 352 4.40 24.89 17.09
C GLU A 352 5.40 25.81 17.77
N SER A 353 6.69 25.58 17.55
CA SER A 353 7.70 26.58 17.82
C SER A 353 7.35 27.90 17.08
N PRO A 354 7.78 29.07 17.57
CA PRO A 354 7.54 30.33 16.86
C PRO A 354 8.01 30.29 15.40
N ALA A 355 9.15 29.63 15.14
CA ALA A 355 9.67 29.43 13.79
C ALA A 355 8.72 28.62 12.89
N ALA A 356 8.15 27.53 13.41
CA ALA A 356 7.15 26.73 12.70
C ALA A 356 5.89 27.53 12.36
N LYS A 357 5.38 28.31 13.32
CA LYS A 357 4.20 29.18 13.11
C LYS A 357 4.45 30.20 12.00
N ASP A 358 5.63 30.81 12.02
CA ASP A 358 6.01 31.79 11.01
C ASP A 358 6.17 31.16 9.63
N PHE A 359 6.74 29.96 9.54
CA PHE A 359 6.80 29.20 8.29
C PHE A 359 5.41 28.90 7.72
N ILE A 360 4.52 28.33 8.54
CA ILE A 360 3.13 28.02 8.15
C ILE A 360 2.40 29.29 7.69
N ARG A 361 2.57 30.39 8.43
CA ARG A 361 1.97 31.68 8.06
C ARG A 361 2.50 32.17 6.71
N ARG A 362 3.81 32.06 6.44
CA ARG A 362 4.42 32.42 5.15
C ARG A 362 3.85 31.59 3.99
N LEU A 363 3.67 30.28 4.16
CA LEU A 363 3.05 29.44 3.12
C LEU A 363 1.63 29.92 2.77
N LYS A 364 0.87 30.34 3.79
CA LYS A 364 -0.51 30.81 3.63
C LYS A 364 -0.64 32.23 3.06
N THR A 365 0.44 32.99 2.90
CA THR A 365 0.36 34.34 2.30
C THR A 365 0.26 34.31 0.77
N LYS A 366 0.51 33.17 0.13
CA LYS A 366 0.65 33.04 -1.32
C LYS A 366 1.74 33.95 -1.90
N GLN A 367 2.85 34.10 -1.18
CA GLN A 367 4.04 34.80 -1.68
C GLN A 367 5.31 33.95 -1.55
N CYS A 368 5.18 32.73 -1.02
CA CYS A 368 6.27 31.80 -0.82
C CYS A 368 6.17 30.67 -1.85
N SER A 369 7.14 30.57 -2.75
CA SER A 369 7.27 29.42 -3.66
C SER A 369 7.83 28.19 -2.93
N ALA A 370 7.73 27.02 -3.55
CA ALA A 370 8.33 25.80 -3.01
C ALA A 370 9.84 25.93 -2.79
N ALA A 371 10.56 26.52 -3.77
CA ALA A 371 11.99 26.79 -3.65
C ALA A 371 12.31 27.74 -2.49
N MET A 372 11.57 28.85 -2.35
CA MET A 372 11.76 29.78 -1.22
C MET A 372 11.48 29.12 0.14
N ALA A 373 10.53 28.19 0.19
CA ALA A 373 10.20 27.46 1.42
C ALA A 373 11.34 26.51 1.85
N LEU A 374 12.13 25.98 0.91
CA LEU A 374 13.27 25.12 1.23
C LEU A 374 14.41 25.91 1.90
N ASP A 375 14.59 27.17 1.51
CA ASP A 375 15.57 28.08 2.11
C ASP A 375 15.13 28.66 3.47
N ASP A 376 13.92 28.31 3.94
CA ASP A 376 13.39 28.84 5.19
C ASP A 376 14.21 28.36 6.40
N PRO A 377 14.52 29.23 7.38
CA PRO A 377 15.28 28.84 8.56
C PRO A 377 14.67 27.66 9.34
N TRP A 378 13.35 27.50 9.33
CA TRP A 378 12.71 26.37 10.02
C TRP A 378 12.94 25.03 9.30
N ILE A 379 13.14 25.05 7.98
CA ILE A 379 13.48 23.86 7.17
C ILE A 379 14.99 23.61 7.18
N SER A 380 15.79 24.66 6.96
CA SER A 380 17.23 24.57 6.75
C SER A 380 18.08 24.36 8.02
N ASN A 381 17.56 24.70 9.21
CA ASN A 381 18.25 24.45 10.49
C ASN A 381 17.49 23.39 11.33
N PRO A 382 17.75 22.09 11.09
CA PRO A 382 17.06 20.99 11.76
C PRO A 382 17.32 20.91 13.28
#